data_AF-A0A0F8XAY0-F1
#
_entry.id   AF-A0A0F8XAY0-F1
#
_cell.length_a   1.000
_cell.length_b   1.000
_cell.length_c   1.000
_cell.angle_alpha   90.00
_cell.angle_beta   90.00
_cell.angle_gamma   90.00
#
_symmetry.space_group_name_H-M   'P 1'
#
loop_
_entity.id
_entity.type
_entity.pdbx_description
1 polymer ?
#
loop_
_entity_poly.entity_id
_entity_poly.type
_entity_poly.pdbx_seq_one_letter_code
_entity_poly.pdbx_strand_id
1 'polypeptide(L)' 'MNWLANLAQQRTPWVLLALTAFTFEVVALFFQYQMGLEPCIMCIYQRTAMLGLLIASIIGAI' A
#
# COMPACT_ATOMS: atom_id res chain seq x y z
N MET A 1 27.45 -1.57 -2.89
CA MET A 1 26.04 -1.92 -3.20
C MET A 1 25.35 -2.71 -2.07
N ASN A 2 25.96 -2.91 -0.91
CA ASN A 2 25.42 -3.82 0.12
C ASN A 2 24.40 -3.17 1.08
N TRP A 3 24.32 -1.84 1.13
CA TRP A 3 23.48 -1.12 2.09
C TRP A 3 21.98 -1.26 1.80
N LEU A 4 21.57 -1.13 0.53
CA LEU A 4 20.18 -1.31 0.10
C LEU A 4 19.71 -2.77 0.29
N ALA A 5 20.59 -3.73 0.02
CA ALA A 5 20.30 -5.15 0.23
C ALA A 5 20.10 -5.48 1.72
N ASN A 6 20.84 -4.82 2.61
CA ASN A 6 20.70 -5.02 4.06
C ASN A 6 19.40 -4.40 4.61
N LEU A 7 18.94 -3.29 4.02
CA LEU A 7 17.65 -2.69 4.37
C LEU A 7 16.49 -3.61 3.99
N ALA A 8 16.52 -4.25 2.81
CA ALA A 8 15.47 -5.19 2.40
C ALA A 8 15.33 -6.41 3.35
N GLN A 9 16.40 -6.75 4.08
CA GLN A 9 16.41 -7.83 5.08
C GLN A 9 15.87 -7.38 6.45
N GLN A 10 15.76 -6.08 6.70
CA GLN A 10 15.21 -5.55 7.95
C GLN A 10 13.67 -5.45 7.86
N ARG A 11 12.98 -5.70 8.98
CA ARG A 11 11.52 -5.62 9.06
C ARG A 11 10.96 -4.20 8.98
N THR A 12 11.78 -3.20 9.29
CA THR A 12 11.39 -1.77 9.34
C THR A 12 10.87 -1.23 7.99
N PRO A 13 11.53 -1.44 6.83
CA PRO A 13 10.99 -0.99 5.55
C PRO A 13 9.72 -1.73 5.11
N TRP A 14 9.57 -3.01 5.47
CA TRP A 14 8.35 -3.77 5.17
C TRP A 14 7.13 -3.21 5.94
N VAL A 15 7.31 -2.84 7.22
CA VAL A 15 6.28 -2.17 8.01
C VAL A 15 5.97 -0.77 7.47
N LEU A 16 6.98 0.00 7.04
CA LEU A 16 6.77 1.31 6.40
C LEU A 16 6.01 1.19 5.06
N LEU A 17 6.27 0.14 4.28
CA LEU A 17 5.53 -0.16 3.05
C LEU A 17 4.06 -0.49 3.35
N ALA A 18 3.79 -1.30 4.38
CA ALA A 18 2.43 -1.59 4.80
C ALA A 18 1.67 -0.32 5.25
N LEU A 19 2.34 0.54 6.02
CA LEU A 19 1.74 1.80 6.51
C LEU A 19 1.42 2.76 5.36
N THR A 20 2.32 2.91 4.39
CA THR A 20 2.08 3.77 3.23
C THR A 20 0.95 3.22 2.35
N ALA A 21 0.94 1.91 2.06
CA ALA A 21 -0.14 1.28 1.32
C ALA A 21 -1.51 1.46 2.01
N PHE A 22 -1.58 1.29 3.34
CA PHE A 22 -2.79 1.54 4.12
C PHE A 22 -3.24 3.00 4.06
N THR A 23 -2.30 3.95 4.14
CA THR A 23 -2.63 5.38 4.06
C THR A 23 -3.23 5.75 2.71
N PHE A 24 -2.65 5.26 1.61
CA PHE A 24 -3.25 5.42 0.27
C PHE A 24 -4.61 4.74 0.19
N GLU A 25 -4.81 3.66 0.93
CA GLU A 25 -6.11 3.03 1.02
C GLU A 25 -7.15 3.95 1.66
N VAL A 26 -6.86 4.49 2.83
CA VAL A 26 -7.73 5.44 3.53
C VAL A 26 -8.00 6.69 2.69
N VAL A 27 -6.97 7.25 2.05
CA VAL A 27 -7.12 8.45 1.22
C VAL A 27 -8.12 8.20 0.09
N ALA A 28 -7.96 7.16 -0.72
CA ALA A 28 -8.93 6.95 -1.80
C ALA A 28 -10.35 6.62 -1.30
N LEU A 29 -10.51 6.17 -0.06
CA LEU A 29 -11.82 5.90 0.54
C LEU A 29 -12.47 7.23 0.93
N PHE A 30 -11.68 8.17 1.44
CA PHE A 30 -12.09 9.54 1.69
C PHE A 30 -12.56 10.22 0.40
N PHE A 31 -11.83 10.07 -0.72
CA PHE A 31 -12.26 10.62 -2.01
C PHE A 31 -13.62 10.06 -2.47
N GLN A 32 -13.88 8.76 -2.21
CA GLN A 32 -15.14 8.11 -2.56
C GLN A 32 -16.30 8.57 -1.66
N TYR A 33 -16.13 8.55 -0.34
CA TYR A 33 -17.22 8.85 0.60
C TYR A 33 -17.47 10.34 0.83
N GLN A 34 -16.43 11.18 0.80
CA GLN A 34 -16.57 12.62 1.12
C GLN A 34 -16.79 13.47 -0.12
N MET A 35 -16.17 13.13 -1.24
CA MET A 35 -16.31 13.92 -2.47
C MET A 35 -17.33 13.34 -3.45
N GLY A 36 -17.84 12.13 -3.21
CA GLY A 36 -18.91 11.54 -4.01
C GLY A 36 -18.54 11.28 -5.47
N LEU A 37 -17.25 11.21 -5.80
CA LEU A 37 -16.80 10.87 -7.15
C LEU A 37 -17.05 9.38 -7.41
N GLU A 38 -17.75 9.11 -8.51
CA GLU A 38 -17.98 7.76 -9.01
C GLU A 38 -16.64 7.06 -9.28
N PRO A 39 -16.46 5.79 -8.86
CA PRO A 39 -15.20 5.10 -9.05
C PRO A 39 -14.96 4.82 -10.54
N CYS A 40 -13.83 5.26 -11.08
CA CYS A 40 -13.45 4.90 -12.44
C CYS A 40 -12.91 3.44 -12.47
N ILE A 41 -13.06 2.77 -13.61
CA ILE A 41 -12.59 1.38 -13.81
C ILE A 41 -11.10 1.23 -13.47
N MET A 42 -10.29 2.22 -13.81
CA MET A 42 -8.84 2.22 -13.53
C MET A 42 -8.55 2.30 -12.02
N CYS A 43 -9.37 3.03 -11.25
CA CYS A 43 -9.18 3.18 -9.80
C CYS A 43 -9.46 1.87 -9.07
N ILE A 44 -10.40 1.05 -9.55
CA ILE A 44 -10.67 -0.29 -9.01
C ILE A 44 -9.44 -1.19 -9.15
N TYR A 45 -8.75 -1.14 -10.30
CA TYR A 45 -7.54 -1.95 -10.53
C TYR A 45 -6.37 -1.50 -9.66
N GLN A 46 -6.25 -0.19 -9.43
CA GLN A 46 -5.18 0.33 -8.58
C GLN A 46 -5.42 -0.02 -7.12
N ARG A 47 -6.68 0.01 -6.66
CA ARG A 47 -7.11 -0.48 -5.35
C ARG A 47 -6.78 -1.95 -5.11
N THR A 48 -7.10 -2.83 -6.06
CA THR A 48 -6.80 -4.26 -5.91
C THR A 48 -5.29 -4.51 -5.90
N ALA A 49 -4.51 -3.75 -6.68
CA ALA A 49 -3.05 -3.80 -6.62
C ALA A 49 -2.51 -3.35 -5.25
N MET A 50 -3.08 -2.28 -4.66
CA MET A 50 -2.68 -1.78 -3.34
C MET A 50 -3.04 -2.76 -2.21
N LEU A 51 -4.20 -3.43 -2.29
CA LEU A 51 -4.55 -4.51 -1.37
C LEU A 51 -3.56 -5.69 -1.47
N GLY A 52 -3.14 -6.04 -2.68
CA GLY A 52 -2.09 -7.03 -2.91
C GLY A 52 -0.74 -6.63 -2.29
N LEU A 53 -0.35 -5.35 -2.42
CA LEU A 53 0.84 -4.80 -1.77
C LEU A 53 0.73 -4.81 -0.24
N LEU A 54 -0.44 -4.56 0.32
CA LEU A 54 -0.69 -4.66 1.77
C LEU A 54 -0.44 -6.09 2.27
N ILE A 55 -0.97 -7.10 1.56
CA ILE A 55 -0.77 -8.50 1.93
C ILE A 55 0.71 -8.90 1.79
N ALA A 56 1.34 -8.53 0.67
CA ALA A 56 2.76 -8.81 0.44
C ALA A 56 3.65 -8.14 1.50
N SER A 57 3.32 -6.92 1.90
CA SER A 57 4.09 -6.19 2.89
C SER A 57 3.98 -6.78 4.30
N ILE A 58 2.81 -7.30 4.67
CA ILE A 58 2.61 -8.03 5.93
C ILE A 58 3.40 -9.34 5.93
N ILE A 59 3.39 -10.08 4.81
CA ILE A 59 4.15 -11.33 4.69
C ILE A 59 5.66 -11.08 4.81
N GLY A 60 6.20 -10.02 4.20
CA GLY A 60 7.62 -9.70 4.32
C GLY A 60 8.02 -9.03 5.64
N ALA A 61 7.05 -8.54 6.43
CA ALA A 61 7.29 -7.99 7.76
C ALA A 61 7.41 -9.07 8.86
N ILE A 62 6.84 -10.26 8.64
CA ILE A 62 6.91 -11.44 9.52
C ILE A 62 8.27 -12.13 9.34
#